data_AF-A0A7C5QQT8-F1
#
_entry.id   AF-A0A7C5QQT8-F1
#
_cell.length_a   1.000
_cell.length_b   1.000
_cell.length_c   1.000
_cell.angle_alpha   90.00
_cell.angle_beta   90.00
_cell.angle_gamma   90.00
#
_symmetry.space_group_name_H-M   'P 1'
#
loop_
_entity.id
_entity.type
_entity.pdbx_description
1 polymer ?
#
loop_
_entity_poly.entity_id
_entity_poly.type
_entity_poly.pdbx_seq_one_letter_code
_entity_poly.pdbx_strand_id
1 'polypeptide(L)' 'MAELNAADYAILALIILVLFAGLLAAGNMGNLFRPLSPQTEAINQLYRFIYISGSAVGSIFLGALFFIIYRFREKGVK' A
#
# COMPACT_ATOMS: atom_id res chain seq x y z
N MET A 1 -10.03 -19.52 -18.47
CA MET A 1 -9.46 -18.68 -17.39
C MET A 1 -10.38 -18.83 -16.19
N ALA A 2 -9.89 -19.15 -14.99
CA ALA A 2 -10.76 -19.26 -13.82
C ALA A 2 -11.36 -17.87 -13.51
N GLU A 3 -12.68 -17.77 -13.44
CA GLU A 3 -13.35 -16.52 -13.13
C GLU A 3 -13.05 -16.09 -11.68
N LEU A 4 -12.82 -14.79 -11.48
CA LEU A 4 -12.62 -14.21 -10.15
C LEU A 4 -13.96 -14.10 -9.45
N ASN A 5 -14.04 -14.58 -8.21
CA ASN A 5 -15.23 -14.43 -7.39
C ASN A 5 -15.11 -13.20 -6.45
N ALA A 6 -16.20 -12.83 -5.79
CA ALA A 6 -16.21 -11.69 -4.87
C ALA A 6 -15.20 -11.83 -3.71
N ALA A 7 -14.93 -13.06 -3.25
CA ALA A 7 -13.97 -13.30 -2.18
C ALA A 7 -12.52 -13.03 -2.63
N ASP A 8 -12.18 -13.33 -3.88
CA ASP A 8 -10.87 -13.03 -4.46
C ASP A 8 -10.60 -11.52 -4.46
N TYR A 9 -11.60 -10.71 -4.84
CA TYR A 9 -11.51 -9.25 -4.77
C TYR A 9 -11.39 -8.73 -3.33
N ALA A 10 -12.10 -9.34 -2.38
CA ALA A 10 -11.98 -8.99 -0.96
C ALA A 10 -10.58 -9.29 -0.43
N ILE A 11 -9.98 -10.42 -0.81
CA ILE A 11 -8.61 -10.79 -0.45
C ILE A 11 -7.61 -9.81 -1.05
N LEU A 12 -7.75 -9.47 -2.34
CA LEU A 12 -6.90 -8.46 -2.96
C LEU A 12 -7.00 -7.10 -2.26
N ALA A 13 -8.22 -6.63 -1.99
CA ALA A 13 -8.45 -5.38 -1.28
C ALA A 13 -7.82 -5.39 0.13
N LEU A 14 -7.93 -6.51 0.85
CA LEU A 14 -7.32 -6.68 2.16
C LEU A 14 -5.79 -6.62 2.08
N ILE A 15 -5.18 -7.31 1.11
CA ILE A 15 -3.72 -7.27 0.89
C ILE A 15 -3.27 -5.83 0.62
N ILE A 16 -3.94 -5.12 -0.29
CA ILE A 16 -3.62 -3.72 -0.61
C ILE A 16 -3.76 -2.84 0.64
N LEU A 17 -4.86 -2.98 1.38
CA LEU A 17 -5.11 -2.18 2.58
C LEU A 17 -4.05 -2.41 3.66
N VAL A 18 -3.66 -3.66 3.90
CA VAL A 18 -2.61 -4.00 4.87
C VAL A 18 -1.26 -3.43 4.44
N LEU A 19 -0.90 -3.55 3.16
CA LEU A 19 0.33 -2.97 2.63
C LEU A 19 0.34 -1.45 2.75
N PHE A 20 -0.76 -0.79 2.37
CA PHE A 20 -0.90 0.65 2.47
C PHE A 20 -0.77 1.14 3.92
N ALA A 21 -1.49 0.50 4.85
CA ALA A 21 -1.41 0.82 6.27
C ALA A 21 0.00 0.57 6.84
N GLY A 22 0.65 -0.52 6.44
CA GLY A 22 2.01 -0.84 6.85
C GLY A 22 3.04 0.18 6.35
N LEU A 23 2.93 0.59 5.09
CA LEU A 23 3.75 1.66 4.54
C LEU A 23 3.51 2.95 5.31
N LEU A 24 2.26 3.41 5.43
CA LEU A 24 1.94 4.63 6.17
C LEU A 24 2.47 4.62 7.61
N ALA A 25 2.35 3.50 8.32
CA ALA A 25 2.89 3.34 9.66
C ALA A 25 4.43 3.48 9.68
N ALA A 26 5.13 2.83 8.75
CA ALA A 26 6.59 2.90 8.64
C ALA A 26 7.10 4.33 8.36
N GLY A 27 6.35 5.13 7.60
CA GLY A 27 6.70 6.53 7.33
C GLY A 27 6.05 7.55 8.26
N ASN A 28 5.58 7.16 9.45
CA ASN A 28 4.93 8.07 10.41
C ASN A 28 3.80 8.90 9.77
N MET A 29 2.97 8.26 8.94
CA MET A 29 1.87 8.90 8.19
C MET A 29 2.31 10.03 7.25
N GLY A 30 3.58 9.98 6.80
CA GLY A 30 4.23 10.99 5.97
C GLY A 30 4.76 12.20 6.74
N ASN A 31 4.76 12.19 8.07
CA ASN A 31 5.43 13.20 8.90
C ASN A 31 6.93 12.87 9.02
N LEU A 32 7.64 13.05 7.91
CA LEU A 32 9.05 12.66 7.77
C LEU A 32 10.01 13.68 8.40
N PHE A 33 9.60 14.95 8.46
CA PHE A 33 10.44 16.03 8.97
C PHE A 33 9.71 16.86 10.02
N ARG A 34 10.48 17.41 10.96
CA ARG A 34 9.99 18.42 11.90
C ARG A 34 10.20 19.81 11.26
N PRO A 35 9.13 20.58 11.00
CA PRO A 35 9.26 21.89 10.40
C PRO A 35 9.91 22.87 11.39
N LEU A 36 10.87 23.65 10.89
CA LEU A 36 11.64 24.64 11.66
C LEU A 36 11.26 26.08 11.31
N SER A 37 10.58 26.27 10.18
CA SER A 37 10.09 27.55 9.67
C SER A 37 8.79 27.37 8.87
N PRO A 38 8.03 28.46 8.62
CA PRO A 38 6.83 28.40 7.78
C PRO A 38 7.08 27.83 6.37
N GLN A 39 8.25 28.11 5.78
CA GLN A 39 8.62 27.55 4.47
C GLN A 39 8.81 26.03 4.54
N THR A 40 9.45 25.54 5.60
CA THR A 40 9.65 24.09 5.78
C THR A 40 8.34 23.34 6.06
N GLU A 41 7.34 24.00 6.66
CA GLU A 41 6.00 23.43 6.83
C GLU A 41 5.32 23.18 5.48
N ALA A 42 5.32 24.17 4.59
CA ALA A 42 4.74 24.02 3.26
C ALA A 42 5.42 22.91 2.44
N ILE A 43 6.75 22.81 2.53
CA ILE A 43 7.51 21.72 1.90
C ILE A 43 7.11 20.37 2.52
N ASN A 44 7.06 20.27 3.86
CA ASN A 44 6.69 19.04 4.55
C ASN A 44 5.29 18.54 4.14
N GLN A 45 4.32 19.45 3.93
CA GLN A 45 2.99 19.10 3.44
C GLN A 45 3.03 18.48 2.03
N LEU A 46 3.84 19.03 1.13
CA LEU A 46 4.04 18.46 -0.21
C LEU A 46 4.68 17.06 -0.14
N TYR A 47 5.73 16.90 0.67
CA TYR A 47 6.37 15.59 0.86
C TYR A 47 5.40 14.56 1.46
N ARG A 48 4.57 14.97 2.42
CA ARG A 48 3.55 14.11 3.02
C ARG A 48 2.53 13.65 1.97
N PHE A 49 2.07 14.57 1.11
CA PHE A 49 1.16 14.22 0.02
C PHE A 49 1.81 13.22 -0.96
N ILE A 50 3.05 13.48 -1.37
CA ILE A 50 3.81 12.59 -2.27
C ILE A 50 3.97 11.21 -1.64
N TYR A 51 4.33 11.16 -0.35
CA TYR A 51 4.53 9.92 0.38
C TYR A 51 3.24 9.08 0.45
N ILE A 52 2.12 9.70 0.82
CA ILE A 52 0.83 9.01 0.92
C ILE A 52 0.39 8.51 -0.47
N SER A 53 0.49 9.36 -1.49
CA SER A 53 0.10 9.02 -2.87
C SER A 53 0.98 7.91 -3.45
N GLY A 54 2.30 8.01 -3.25
CA GLY A 54 3.25 6.99 -3.66
C GLY A 54 3.03 5.66 -2.93
N SER A 55 2.70 5.70 -1.63
CA SER A 55 2.36 4.51 -0.85
C SER A 55 1.07 3.85 -1.37
N ALA A 56 0.07 4.65 -1.77
CA ALA A 56 -1.17 4.13 -2.34
C ALA A 56 -0.89 3.38 -3.66
N VAL A 57 -0.19 4.03 -4.61
CA VAL A 57 0.21 3.40 -5.88
C VAL A 57 1.05 2.15 -5.62
N GLY A 58 2.08 2.24 -4.77
CA GLY A 58 2.96 1.12 -4.43
C GLY A 58 2.20 -0.06 -3.83
N SER A 59 1.24 0.20 -2.94
CA SER A 59 0.41 -0.84 -2.31
C SER A 59 -0.50 -1.57 -3.31
N ILE A 60 -1.00 -0.87 -4.34
CA ILE A 60 -1.82 -1.48 -5.40
C ILE A 60 -0.96 -2.42 -6.25
N PHE A 61 0.22 -1.95 -6.70
CA PHE A 61 1.12 -2.75 -7.52
C PHE A 61 1.65 -3.98 -6.77
N LEU A 62 2.18 -3.78 -5.55
CA LEU A 62 2.66 -4.89 -4.71
C LEU A 62 1.52 -5.80 -4.28
N GLY A 63 0.34 -5.24 -4.00
CA GLY A 63 -0.84 -6.02 -3.63
C GLY A 63 -1.31 -6.93 -4.75
N ALA A 64 -1.32 -6.46 -5.99
CA ALA A 64 -1.60 -7.29 -7.16
C ALA A 64 -0.58 -8.43 -7.31
N LEU A 65 0.71 -8.15 -7.14
CA LEU A 65 1.77 -9.16 -7.18
C LEU A 65 1.56 -10.23 -6.09
N PHE A 66 1.30 -9.80 -4.85
CA PHE A 66 1.08 -10.71 -3.72
C PHE A 66 -0.20 -11.53 -3.89
N PHE A 67 -1.25 -10.94 -4.44
CA PHE A 67 -2.48 -11.65 -4.76
C PHE A 67 -2.26 -12.74 -5.81
N ILE A 68 -1.49 -12.45 -6.88
CA ILE A 68 -1.11 -13.45 -7.89
C ILE A 68 -0.35 -14.60 -7.22
N ILE A 69 0.66 -14.29 -6.41
CA ILE A 69 1.41 -15.31 -5.67
C ILE A 69 0.47 -16.13 -4.78
N TYR A 70 -0.40 -15.48 -4.02
CA TYR A 70 -1.37 -16.17 -3.15
C TYR A 70 -2.31 -17.10 -3.94
N ARG A 71 -2.82 -16.64 -5.09
CA ARG A 71 -3.83 -17.36 -5.89
C ARG A 71 -3.25 -18.56 -6.63
N PHE A 72 -2.03 -18.41 -7.15
CA PHE A 72 -1.33 -19.40 -7.97
C PHE A 72 -0.26 -20.18 -7.22
N ARG A 73 -0.01 -19.87 -5.94
CA ARG A 73 0.80 -20.71 -5.07
C ARG A 73 0.27 -22.13 -5.15
N GLU A 74 1.17 -23.07 -5.43
CA GLU A 74 0.87 -24.49 -5.35
C GLU A 74 0.31 -24.80 -3.97
N LYS A 75 -1.00 -25.04 -3.92
CA LYS A 75 -1.65 -25.63 -2.75
C LYS A 75 -1.39 -27.11 -2.88
N GLY A 76 -0.26 -27.57 -2.34
CA GLY A 76 0.11 -28.98 -2.35
C GLY A 76 -1.09 -29.83 -1.98
N VAL A 77 -1.58 -30.58 -2.96
CA VAL A 77 -2.71 -31.50 -2.82
C VAL A 77 -2.27 -32.55 -1.80
N LYS A 78 -3.00 -32.64 -0.69
CA LYS A 78 -3.04 -33.85 0.15
C LYS A 78 -4.21 -34.69 -0.32
#